data_AF-A0A1H8VF58-F1
#
_entry.id   AF-A0A1H8VF58-F1
#
_cell.length_a   1.000
_cell.length_b   1.000
_cell.length_c   1.000
_cell.angle_alpha   90.00
_cell.angle_beta   90.00
_cell.angle_gamma   90.00
#
_symmetry.space_group_name_H-M   'P 1'
#
loop_
_entity.id
_entity.type
_entity.pdbx_description
1 polymer ?
#
loop_
_entity_poly.entity_id
_entity_poly.type
_entity_poly.pdbx_seq_one_letter_code
_entity_poly.pdbx_strand_id
1 'polypeptide(L)' 'MRNLDSVTDDLFVVVAVAVFGALCFVVLGVGAVATAAELTSNWDHYFLMERTVAFATPVATGLLGGALLVGLGAVARA' A
#
# COMPACT_ATOMS: atom_id res chain seq x y z
N MET A 1 -28.31 18.81 6.64
CA MET A 1 -28.05 17.57 5.88
C MET A 1 -26.91 17.75 4.87
N ARG A 2 -26.89 18.78 4.02
CA ARG A 2 -25.82 19.06 3.01
C ARG A 2 -24.36 19.12 3.51
N ASN A 3 -24.10 19.40 4.79
CA ASN A 3 -22.75 19.43 5.36
C ASN A 3 -22.20 18.05 5.75
N LEU A 4 -23.06 17.03 5.91
CA LEU A 4 -22.60 15.70 6.28
C LEU A 4 -21.99 15.00 5.06
N ASP A 5 -22.64 15.16 3.91
CA ASP A 5 -22.27 14.50 2.65
C ASP A 5 -20.86 14.95 2.21
N SER A 6 -20.57 16.26 2.27
CA SER A 6 -19.24 16.79 1.93
C SER A 6 -18.14 16.23 2.82
N VAL A 7 -18.38 16.12 4.13
CA VAL A 7 -17.40 15.55 5.07
C VAL A 7 -17.16 14.06 4.78
N THR A 8 -18.19 13.31 4.39
CA THR A 8 -18.03 11.91 4.02
C THR A 8 -17.28 11.71 2.72
N ASP A 9 -17.46 12.60 1.74
CA ASP A 9 -16.74 12.55 0.47
C ASP A 9 -15.26 12.88 0.66
N ASP A 10 -14.95 13.93 1.43
CA ASP A 10 -13.58 14.31 1.75
C ASP A 10 -12.85 13.18 2.50
N LEU A 11 -13.51 12.58 3.50
CA LEU A 11 -12.97 11.45 4.25
C LEU A 11 -12.70 10.25 3.34
N PHE A 12 -13.63 9.95 2.43
CA PHE A 12 -13.48 8.84 1.48
C PHE A 12 -12.27 9.03 0.57
N VAL A 13 -12.08 10.24 0.03
CA VAL A 13 -10.91 10.57 -0.80
C VAL A 13 -9.61 10.46 0.01
N VAL A 14 -9.58 10.98 1.24
CA VAL A 14 -8.40 10.89 2.11
C VAL A 14 -8.04 9.44 2.40
N VAL A 15 -9.02 8.59 2.74
CA VAL A 15 -8.81 7.16 2.98
C VAL A 15 -8.30 6.47 1.72
N ALA A 16 -8.88 6.76 0.56
CA ALA A 16 -8.43 6.20 -0.71
C ALA A 16 -6.96 6.55 -0.98
N VAL A 17 -6.62 7.85 -0.93
CA VAL A 17 -5.25 8.32 -1.17
C VAL A 17 -4.28 7.70 -0.16
N ALA A 18 -4.66 7.60 1.11
CA ALA A 18 -3.82 7.01 2.14
C ALA A 18 -3.56 5.52 1.90
N VAL A 19 -4.59 4.74 1.55
CA VAL A 19 -4.47 3.29 1.32
C VAL A 19 -3.64 2.99 0.08
N PHE A 20 -3.93 3.66 -1.04
CA PHE A 20 -3.16 3.49 -2.28
C PHE A 20 -1.73 4.00 -2.11
N GLY A 21 -1.55 5.16 -1.47
CA GLY A 21 -0.22 5.72 -1.19
C GLY A 21 0.62 4.79 -0.30
N ALA A 22 0.03 4.24 0.76
CA ALA A 22 0.70 3.28 1.62
C ALA A 22 1.07 1.99 0.87
N LEU A 23 0.18 1.48 0.01
CA LEU A 23 0.44 0.29 -0.79
C LEU A 23 1.64 0.52 -1.73
N CYS A 24 1.65 1.64 -2.45
CA CYS A 24 2.76 2.03 -3.32
C CYS A 24 4.07 2.17 -2.53
N PHE A 25 4.03 2.76 -1.34
CA PHE A 25 5.21 2.93 -0.50
C PHE A 25 5.80 1.59 -0.05
N VAL A 26 4.95 0.62 0.32
CA VAL A 26 5.39 -0.74 0.66
C VAL A 26 6.07 -1.40 -0.53
N VAL A 27 5.47 -1.33 -1.73
CA VAL A 27 6.02 -1.93 -2.95
C VAL A 27 7.36 -1.28 -3.31
N LEU A 28 7.46 0.05 -3.25
CA LEU A 28 8.70 0.78 -3.51
C LEU A 28 9.80 0.43 -2.50
N GLY A 29 9.45 0.30 -1.21
CA GLY A 29 10.39 -0.11 -0.17
C GLY A 29 10.97 -1.50 -0.41
N VAL A 30 10.13 -2.47 -0.76
CA VAL A 30 10.58 -3.83 -1.13
C VAL A 30 11.47 -3.79 -2.37
N GLY A 31 11.07 -3.05 -3.41
CA GLY A 31 11.86 -2.89 -4.62
C GLY A 31 13.24 -2.29 -4.36
N ALA A 32 13.32 -1.25 -3.53
CA ALA A 32 14.59 -0.62 -3.16
C ALA A 32 15.53 -1.60 -2.44
N VAL A 33 15.00 -2.41 -1.51
CA VAL A 33 15.78 -3.43 -0.80
C VAL A 33 16.26 -4.52 -1.77
N ALA A 34 15.41 -4.97 -2.69
CA ALA A 34 15.78 -5.96 -3.69
C ALA A 34 16.88 -5.45 -4.63
N THR A 35 16.78 -4.20 -5.09
CA THR A 35 17.83 -3.57 -5.90
C THR A 35 19.14 -3.43 -5.12
N ALA A 36 19.09 -3.07 -3.83
CA ALA A 36 20.28 -2.99 -3.00
C ALA A 36 20.97 -4.34 -2.78
N ALA A 37 20.19 -5.42 -2.63
CA ALA A 37 20.73 -6.78 -2.53
C ALA A 37 21.45 -7.19 -3.81
N GLU A 38 20.86 -6.91 -4.97
CA GLU A 38 21.44 -7.25 -6.26
C GLU A 38 22.70 -6.41 -6.58
N LEU A 39 22.74 -5.14 -6.18
CA LEU A 39 23.91 -4.28 -6.39
C LEU A 39 25.11 -4.67 -5.51
N THR A 40 24.85 -5.24 -4.33
CA THR A 40 25.90 -5.61 -3.37
C THR A 40 26.34 -7.06 -3.51
N SER A 41 25.54 -7.92 -4.15
CA SER A 41 25.77 -9.35 -4.33
C SER A 41 26.23 -10.07 -3.05
N ASN A 42 25.72 -9.61 -1.90
CA ASN A 42 26.09 -10.13 -0.60
C ASN A 42 24.94 -10.95 0.00
N TRP A 43 25.27 -12.11 0.55
CA TRP A 43 24.32 -13.03 1.19
C TRP A 43 23.51 -12.36 2.31
N ASP A 44 24.13 -11.48 3.11
CA ASP A 44 23.42 -10.76 4.16
C ASP A 44 22.28 -9.89 3.63
N HIS A 45 22.46 -9.30 2.43
CA HIS A 45 21.45 -8.45 1.82
C HIS A 45 20.32 -9.28 1.20
N TYR A 46 20.61 -10.47 0.69
CA TYR A 46 19.57 -11.40 0.24
C TYR A 46 18.70 -11.88 1.41
N PHE A 47 19.26 -12.19 2.58
CA PHE A 47 18.46 -12.51 3.78
C PHE A 47 17.62 -11.33 4.26
N LEU A 48 18.18 -10.11 4.22
CA LEU A 48 17.45 -8.90 4.54
C LEU A 48 16.27 -8.70 3.56
N MET A 49 16.49 -8.95 2.27
CA MET A 49 15.44 -8.94 1.25
C MET A 49 14.34 -9.95 1.55
N GLU A 50 14.68 -11.22 1.81
CA GLU A 50 13.68 -12.24 2.17
C GLU A 50 12.85 -11.84 3.39
N ARG A 51 13.51 -11.37 4.46
CA ARG A 51 12.80 -10.93 5.67
C ARG A 51 11.89 -9.73 5.39
N THR A 52 12.36 -8.79 4.57
CA THR A 52 11.59 -7.61 4.19
C THR A 52 10.36 -8.00 3.38
N VAL A 53 10.50 -8.90 2.39
CA VAL A 53 9.38 -9.42 1.59
C VAL A 53 8.39 -10.19 2.47
N ALA A 54 8.88 -11.06 3.35
CA ALA A 54 8.04 -11.83 4.26
C ALA A 54 7.19 -10.93 5.18
N PHE A 55 7.75 -9.83 5.65
CA PHE A 55 7.02 -8.84 6.45
C PHE A 55 6.08 -7.95 5.60
N ALA A 56 6.54 -7.50 4.43
CA ALA A 56 5.78 -6.61 3.57
C ALA A 56 4.56 -7.29 2.95
N THR A 57 4.62 -8.60 2.70
CA THR A 57 3.55 -9.37 2.07
C THR A 57 2.20 -9.25 2.80
N PRO A 58 2.07 -9.59 4.10
CA PRO A 58 0.79 -9.45 4.79
C PRO A 58 0.29 -8.01 4.85
N VAL A 59 1.20 -7.04 4.96
CA VAL A 59 0.85 -5.60 4.94
C VAL A 59 0.29 -5.20 3.58
N ALA A 60 0.96 -5.58 2.50
CA ALA A 60 0.52 -5.32 1.13
C ALA A 60 -0.81 -6.03 0.83
N THR A 61 -1.02 -7.26 1.32
CA THR A 61 -2.29 -7.97 1.18
C THR A 61 -3.43 -7.22 1.87
N GLY A 62 -3.21 -6.74 3.10
CA GLY A 62 -4.20 -5.94 3.83
C GLY A 62 -4.54 -4.63 3.11
N LEU A 63 -3.52 -3.90 2.67
CA LEU A 63 -3.68 -2.65 1.93
C LEU A 63 -4.35 -2.86 0.58
N LEU A 64 -4.03 -3.95 -0.13
CA LEU A 64 -4.68 -4.31 -1.39
C LEU A 64 -6.16 -4.64 -1.17
N GLY A 65 -6.49 -5.40 -0.12
CA GLY A 65 -7.88 -5.64 0.27
C GLY A 65 -8.63 -4.35 0.56
N GLY A 66 -8.01 -3.42 1.30
CA GLY A 66 -8.55 -2.09 1.54
C GLY A 66 -8.75 -1.29 0.25
N ALA A 67 -7.76 -1.29 -0.65
CA ALA A 67 -7.81 -0.60 -1.93
C ALA A 67 -8.96 -1.11 -2.81
N LEU A 68 -9.19 -2.42 -2.83
CA LEU A 68 -10.30 -3.04 -3.54
C LEU A 68 -11.65 -2.63 -2.95
N LEU A 69 -11.80 -2.65 -1.61
CA LEU A 69 -13.03 -2.22 -0.95
C LEU A 69 -13.34 -0.75 -1.22
N VAL A 70 -12.32 0.11 -1.16
CA VAL A 70 -12.46 1.52 -1.51
C VAL A 70 -12.84 1.69 -2.98
N GLY A 71 -12.19 0.97 -3.90
CA GLY A 71 -12.52 1.00 -5.33
C GLY A 71 -13.97 0.59 -5.62
N LEU A 72 -14.44 -0.49 -4.99
CA LEU A 72 -15.84 -0.91 -5.07
C LEU A 72 -16.80 0.15 -4.49
N GLY A 73 -16.43 0.74 -3.35
CA GLY A 73 -17.18 1.84 -2.74
C GLY A 73 -17.25 3.09 -3.62
N ALA A 74 -16.22 3.37 -4.42
CA ALA A 74 -16.22 4.47 -5.38
C ALA A 74 -17.18 4.19 -6.54
N VAL A 75 -17.16 2.96 -7.09
CA VAL A 75 -18.08 2.55 -8.16
C VAL A 75 -19.54 2.57 -7.68
N ALA A 76 -19.81 2.13 -6.45
CA ALA A 76 -21.16 2.16 -5.89
C ALA A 76 -21.71 3.58 -5.62
N ARG A 77 -20.82 4.59 -5.57
CA ARG A 77 -21.18 6.01 -5.39
C ARG A 77 -21.30 6.79 -6.70
N ALA A 78 -20.75 6.27 -7.79
CA ALA A 78 -20.79 6.88 -9.13
C ALA A 78 -22.15 6.67 -9.80
#